data_AF-A0A0Q5CEN8-F1
#
_entry.id   AF-A0A0Q5CEN8-F1
#
_cell.length_a   1.000
_cell.length_b   1.000
_cell.length_c   1.000
_cell.angle_alpha   90.00
_cell.angle_beta   90.00
_cell.angle_gamma   90.00
#
_symmetry.space_group_name_H-M   'P 1'
#
loop_
_entity.id
_entity.type
_entity.pdbx_description
1 polymer ?
#
loop_
_entity_poly.entity_id
_entity_poly.type
_entity_poly.pdbx_seq_one_letter_code
_entity_poly.pdbx_strand_id
1 'polypeptide(L)'
;MAQVAIIVNGIPDPRKSEISSALGILLGCPVLKPTAVQETLTQATGPVAPREGIRRLAIETVWRTAGLIDAGVVVDAFFERADSDAVTGGIDLAGSPRVVEVWCGASGGELGLTPFVRVDAVETVDMDALVQEISALFV
;
A
#
# COMPACT_ATOMS: atom_id res chain seq x y z
N MET A 1 11.90 -9.52 7.65
CA MET A 1 10.95 -8.57 8.26
C MET A 1 11.22 -7.20 7.69
N ALA A 2 10.23 -6.64 7.01
CA ALA A 2 10.45 -5.42 6.25
C ALA A 2 10.81 -4.30 7.22
N GLN A 3 11.83 -3.51 6.89
CA GLN A 3 12.21 -2.37 7.71
C GLN A 3 11.27 -1.18 7.46
N VAL A 4 10.77 -1.07 6.23
CA VAL A 4 9.95 0.03 5.74
C VAL A 4 8.81 -0.49 4.86
N ALA A 5 7.61 0.07 5.02
CA ALA A 5 6.50 -0.13 4.11
C ALA A 5 5.98 1.21 3.60
N ILE A 6 5.93 1.37 2.27
CA ILE A 6 5.39 2.54 1.59
C ILE A 6 4.02 2.18 1.07
N ILE A 7 2.97 2.69 1.69
CA ILE A 7 1.60 2.46 1.23
C ILE A 7 1.25 3.56 0.23
N VAL A 8 1.19 3.21 -1.05
CA VAL A 8 0.67 4.10 -2.09
C VAL A 8 -0.84 3.91 -2.16
N ASN A 9 -1.52 4.72 -1.36
CA ASN A 9 -2.98 4.73 -1.21
C ASN A 9 -3.59 5.83 -2.08
N GLY A 10 -4.88 5.73 -2.38
CA GLY A 10 -5.57 6.72 -3.21
C GLY A 10 -6.64 6.10 -4.08
N ILE A 11 -7.41 6.97 -4.72
CA ILE A 11 -8.52 6.57 -5.61
C ILE A 11 -7.97 5.65 -6.71
N PRO A 12 -8.71 4.62 -7.15
CA PRO A 12 -8.29 3.76 -8.25
C PRO A 12 -7.99 4.56 -9.54
N ASP A 13 -6.71 4.71 -9.86
CA ASP A 13 -6.19 5.37 -11.06
C ASP A 13 -4.95 4.60 -11.56
N PRO A 14 -4.84 4.24 -12.85
CA PRO A 14 -3.64 3.60 -13.40
C PRO A 14 -2.34 4.35 -13.10
N ARG A 15 -2.37 5.69 -13.07
CA ARG A 15 -1.20 6.52 -12.78
C ARG A 15 -0.69 6.34 -11.35
N LYS A 16 -1.57 6.05 -10.39
CA LYS A 16 -1.18 5.68 -9.02
C LYS A 16 -0.39 4.36 -9.02
N SER A 17 -0.81 3.39 -9.84
CA SER A 17 -0.09 2.13 -9.99
C SER A 17 1.24 2.31 -10.74
N GLU A 18 1.34 3.27 -11.65
CA GLU A 18 2.61 3.68 -12.27
C GLU A 18 3.57 4.29 -11.23
N ILE A 19 3.09 5.20 -10.37
CA ILE A 19 3.87 5.75 -9.24
C ILE A 19 4.37 4.62 -8.33
N SER A 20 3.50 3.70 -7.95
CA SER A 20 3.86 2.56 -7.10
C SER A 20 4.96 1.70 -7.73
N SER A 21 4.84 1.46 -9.04
CA SER A 21 5.82 0.69 -9.81
C SER A 21 7.16 1.41 -9.91
N ALA A 22 7.13 2.73 -10.15
CA ALA A 22 8.32 3.56 -10.21
C ALA A 22 9.04 3.62 -8.85
N LEU A 23 8.30 3.79 -7.74
CA LEU A 23 8.86 3.71 -6.38
C LEU A 23 9.51 2.35 -6.11
N GLY A 24 8.85 1.25 -6.49
CA GLY A 24 9.40 -0.09 -6.36
C GLY A 24 10.74 -0.24 -7.10
N ILE A 25 10.82 0.25 -8.33
CA ILE A 25 12.06 0.22 -9.14
C ILE A 25 13.16 1.07 -8.51
N LEU A 26 12.86 2.34 -8.20
CA LEU A 26 13.84 3.32 -7.70
C LEU A 26 14.40 2.94 -6.33
N LEU A 27 13.58 2.30 -5.48
CA LEU A 27 13.95 1.89 -4.12
C LEU A 27 14.37 0.41 -4.03
N GLY A 28 14.34 -0.33 -5.13
CA GLY A 28 14.64 -1.77 -5.13
C GLY A 28 13.67 -2.61 -4.28
N CYS A 29 12.42 -2.15 -4.16
CA CYS A 29 11.38 -2.76 -3.34
C CYS A 29 10.34 -3.50 -4.21
N PRO A 30 9.86 -4.68 -3.81
CA PRO A 30 8.73 -5.31 -4.47
C PRO A 30 7.44 -4.50 -4.27
N VAL A 31 6.55 -4.55 -5.26
CA VAL A 31 5.23 -3.94 -5.21
C VAL A 31 4.18 -5.02 -4.94
N LEU A 32 3.53 -4.94 -3.78
CA LEU A 32 2.47 -5.84 -3.36
C LEU A 32 1.10 -5.19 -3.60
N LYS A 33 0.14 -5.98 -4.11
CA LYS A 33 -1.18 -5.49 -4.51
C LYS A 33 -2.29 -6.28 -3.82
N PRO A 34 -2.96 -5.73 -2.78
CA PRO A 34 -4.09 -6.40 -2.14
C PRO A 34 -5.21 -6.72 -3.13
N THR A 35 -5.43 -5.86 -4.12
CA THR A 35 -6.44 -6.07 -5.17
C THR A 35 -6.16 -7.33 -5.99
N ALA A 36 -4.91 -7.59 -6.38
CA ALA A 36 -4.54 -8.80 -7.13
C ALA A 36 -4.78 -10.08 -6.32
N VAL A 37 -4.48 -10.05 -5.01
CA VAL A 37 -4.79 -11.16 -4.10
C VAL A 37 -6.30 -11.34 -3.96
N GLN A 38 -7.04 -10.26 -3.79
CA GLN A 38 -8.50 -10.27 -3.68
C GLN A 38 -9.16 -10.85 -4.93
N GLU A 39 -8.72 -10.45 -6.12
CA GLU A 39 -9.20 -10.96 -7.40
C GLU A 39 -8.94 -12.46 -7.53
N THR A 40 -7.72 -12.90 -7.18
CA THR A 40 -7.34 -14.32 -7.21
C THR A 40 -8.24 -15.15 -6.28
N LEU A 41 -8.46 -14.69 -5.05
CA LEU A 41 -9.33 -15.37 -4.08
C LEU A 41 -10.79 -15.38 -4.55
N THR A 42 -11.28 -14.26 -5.09
CA THR A 42 -12.65 -14.13 -5.60
C THR A 42 -12.89 -15.09 -6.77
N GLN A 43 -11.91 -15.22 -7.67
CA GLN A 43 -11.98 -16.17 -8.78
C GLN A 43 -12.03 -17.62 -8.29
N ALA A 44 -11.26 -17.96 -7.26
CA ALA A 44 -11.21 -19.30 -6.69
C ALA A 44 -12.50 -19.67 -5.93
N THR A 45 -13.11 -18.72 -5.21
CA THR A 45 -14.29 -18.99 -4.37
C THR A 45 -15.63 -18.78 -5.09
N GLY A 46 -15.62 -18.03 -6.20
CA GLY A 46 -16.85 -17.57 -6.85
C GLY A 46 -17.71 -16.70 -5.91
N PRO A 47 -19.02 -16.57 -6.16
CA PRO A 47 -19.91 -15.67 -5.41
C PRO A 47 -20.30 -16.17 -4.02
N VAL A 48 -19.77 -17.33 -3.58
CA VAL A 48 -20.15 -17.98 -2.32
C VAL A 48 -19.47 -17.33 -1.11
N ALA A 49 -18.24 -16.82 -1.29
CA ALA A 49 -17.51 -16.18 -0.21
C ALA A 49 -17.92 -14.71 -0.04
N PRO A 50 -18.13 -14.23 1.20
CA PRO A 50 -18.41 -12.82 1.45
C PRO A 50 -17.28 -11.92 0.97
N ARG A 51 -17.59 -10.92 0.13
CA ARG A 51 -16.61 -10.00 -0.48
C ARG A 51 -15.74 -9.28 0.57
N GLU A 52 -16.34 -8.85 1.67
CA GLU A 52 -15.62 -8.17 2.76
C GLU A 52 -14.61 -9.11 3.45
N GLY A 53 -15.01 -10.37 3.68
CA GLY A 53 -14.10 -11.39 4.24
C GLY A 53 -12.91 -11.65 3.31
N ILE A 54 -13.15 -11.77 2.01
CA ILE A 54 -12.10 -11.93 1.00
C ILE A 54 -11.17 -10.71 0.93
N ARG A 55 -11.73 -9.50 1.02
CA ARG A 55 -10.92 -8.28 1.08
C ARG A 55 -10.01 -8.25 2.30
N ARG A 56 -10.54 -8.54 3.49
CA ARG A 56 -9.75 -8.59 4.73
C ARG A 56 -8.61 -9.61 4.65
N LEU A 57 -8.90 -10.79 4.11
CA LEU A 57 -7.88 -11.82 3.86
C LEU A 57 -6.81 -11.35 2.87
N ALA A 58 -7.18 -10.63 1.81
CA ALA A 58 -6.23 -10.11 0.85
C ALA A 58 -5.28 -9.06 1.47
N ILE A 59 -5.82 -8.15 2.29
CA ILE A 59 -5.03 -7.18 3.06
C ILE A 59 -4.05 -7.91 3.99
N GLU A 60 -4.55 -8.85 4.79
CA GLU A 60 -3.74 -9.63 5.73
C GLU A 60 -2.64 -10.42 5.00
N THR A 61 -2.96 -11.03 3.85
CA THR A 61 -2.01 -11.82 3.06
C THR A 61 -0.86 -10.95 2.53
N VAL A 62 -1.15 -9.74 2.06
CA VAL A 62 -0.10 -8.79 1.63
C VAL A 62 0.81 -8.42 2.79
N TRP A 63 0.26 -8.16 3.97
CA TRP A 63 1.07 -7.82 5.14
C TRP A 63 1.90 -8.99 5.67
N ARG A 64 1.33 -10.21 5.71
CA ARG A 64 2.11 -11.42 6.00
C ARG A 64 3.25 -11.61 5.00
N THR A 65 3.00 -11.34 3.72
CA THR A 65 4.04 -11.40 2.68
C THR A 65 5.12 -10.35 2.92
N ALA A 66 4.74 -9.12 3.31
CA ALA A 66 5.69 -8.08 3.69
C ALA A 66 6.57 -8.51 4.88
N GLY A 67 6.02 -9.21 5.88
CA GLY A 67 6.79 -9.74 7.01
C GLY A 67 7.91 -10.72 6.62
N LEU A 68 7.76 -11.41 5.48
CA LEU A 68 8.75 -12.35 4.94
C LEU A 68 9.90 -11.66 4.19
N ILE A 69 9.75 -10.39 3.83
CA ILE A 69 10.74 -9.62 3.06
C ILE A 69 11.64 -8.90 4.07
N ASP A 70 12.97 -8.97 3.93
CA ASP A 70 13.90 -8.24 4.83
C ASP A 70 14.16 -6.79 4.37
N ALA A 71 13.94 -6.52 3.08
CA ALA A 71 14.03 -5.18 2.48
C ALA A 71 12.74 -4.37 2.71
N GLY A 72 12.67 -3.17 2.13
CA GLY A 72 11.42 -2.40 2.09
C GLY A 72 10.38 -3.00 1.15
N VAL A 73 9.12 -2.59 1.29
CA VAL A 73 8.03 -2.96 0.38
C VAL A 73 7.21 -1.74 -0.04
N VAL A 74 6.66 -1.78 -1.25
CA VAL A 74 5.61 -0.84 -1.70
C VAL A 74 4.27 -1.58 -1.73
N VAL A 75 3.24 -0.99 -1.14
CA VAL A 75 1.88 -1.53 -1.17
C VAL A 75 1.02 -0.62 -2.05
N ASP A 76 0.68 -1.09 -3.25
CA ASP A 76 -0.21 -0.39 -4.19
C ASP A 76 -1.66 -0.78 -3.87
N ALA A 77 -2.37 0.13 -3.18
CA ALA A 77 -3.68 -0.17 -2.64
C ALA A 77 -4.70 0.96 -2.85
N PHE A 78 -5.97 0.59 -2.74
CA PHE A 78 -7.08 1.51 -2.44
C PHE A 78 -7.70 1.03 -1.13
N PHE A 79 -7.38 1.73 -0.05
CA PHE A 79 -7.96 1.52 1.26
C PHE A 79 -8.98 2.62 1.55
N GLU A 80 -10.10 2.18 2.10
CA GLU A 80 -11.14 3.04 2.65
C GLU A 80 -10.94 3.12 4.16
N ARG A 81 -11.60 4.08 4.80
CA ARG A 81 -11.56 4.21 6.26
C ARG A 81 -11.98 2.92 7.00
N ALA A 82 -12.87 2.14 6.38
CA ALA A 82 -13.30 0.84 6.91
C ALA A 82 -12.19 -0.22 6.96
N ASP A 83 -11.08 -0.03 6.23
CA ASP A 83 -9.95 -0.96 6.24
C ASP A 83 -8.90 -0.63 7.29
N SER A 84 -9.03 0.50 8.01
CA SER A 84 -8.00 0.98 8.93
C SER A 84 -7.59 -0.08 9.96
N ASP A 85 -8.55 -0.82 10.52
CA ASP A 85 -8.28 -1.91 11.46
C ASP A 85 -7.54 -3.08 10.80
N ALA A 86 -7.93 -3.45 9.57
CA ALA A 86 -7.30 -4.53 8.82
C ALA A 86 -5.87 -4.17 8.39
N VAL A 87 -5.64 -2.91 8.02
CA VAL A 87 -4.32 -2.40 7.66
C VAL A 87 -3.43 -2.33 8.89
N THR A 88 -3.91 -1.75 10.00
CA THR A 88 -3.14 -1.65 11.25
C THR A 88 -2.79 -3.01 11.82
N GLY A 89 -3.77 -3.92 11.91
CA GLY A 89 -3.50 -5.30 12.33
C GLY A 89 -2.55 -6.03 11.39
N GLY A 90 -2.61 -5.74 10.09
CA GLY A 90 -1.66 -6.25 9.11
C GLY A 90 -0.23 -5.74 9.33
N ILE A 91 -0.05 -4.44 9.56
CA ILE A 91 1.26 -3.84 9.89
C ILE A 91 1.89 -4.54 11.09
N ASP A 92 1.11 -4.81 12.15
CA ASP A 92 1.58 -5.55 13.32
C ASP A 92 1.98 -7.00 12.97
N LEU A 93 1.20 -7.70 12.15
CA LEU A 93 1.54 -9.04 11.66
C LEU A 93 2.81 -9.07 10.80
N ALA A 94 3.13 -7.97 10.11
CA ALA A 94 4.36 -7.80 9.35
C ALA A 94 5.58 -7.50 10.25
N GLY A 95 5.39 -7.40 11.57
CA GLY A 95 6.42 -7.06 12.55
C GLY A 95 6.61 -5.57 12.77
N SER A 96 5.57 -4.78 12.52
CA SER A 96 5.54 -3.33 12.74
C SER A 96 6.66 -2.57 12.00
N PRO A 97 6.75 -2.69 10.65
CA PRO A 97 7.68 -1.88 9.86
C PRO A 97 7.42 -0.39 10.08
N ARG A 98 8.41 0.46 9.81
CA ARG A 98 8.16 1.91 9.70
C ARG A 98 7.28 2.14 8.47
N VAL A 99 6.13 2.77 8.63
CA VAL A 99 5.17 2.97 7.54
C VAL A 99 5.11 4.43 7.12
N VAL A 100 5.03 4.68 5.82
CA VAL A 100 4.58 5.97 5.27
C VAL A 100 3.34 5.73 4.43
N GLU A 101 2.32 6.58 4.60
CA GLU A 101 1.20 6.67 3.67
C GLU A 101 1.50 7.74 2.62
N VAL A 102 1.55 7.32 1.36
CA VAL A 102 1.56 8.21 0.19
C VAL A 102 0.15 8.24 -0.36
N TRP A 103 -0.58 9.32 -0.12
CA TRP A 103 -1.95 9.48 -0.58
C TRP A 103 -2.01 10.19 -1.94
N CYS A 104 -2.51 9.48 -2.94
CA CYS A 104 -2.73 9.98 -4.29
C CYS A 104 -4.19 10.39 -4.48
N GLY A 105 -4.46 11.69 -4.41
CA GLY A 105 -5.79 12.27 -4.61
C GLY A 105 -6.11 13.42 -3.66
N ALA A 106 -7.35 13.91 -3.73
CA ALA A 106 -7.84 14.97 -2.84
C ALA A 106 -7.92 14.48 -1.38
N SER A 107 -7.75 15.40 -0.42
CA SER A 107 -7.80 15.10 1.02
C SER A 107 -9.14 14.51 1.47
N GLY A 108 -9.10 13.68 2.52
CA GLY A 108 -10.25 13.11 3.21
C GLY A 108 -10.49 11.62 2.98
N GLY A 109 -9.60 10.95 2.22
CA GLY A 109 -9.68 9.51 1.96
C GLY A 109 -8.52 8.70 2.55
N GLU A 110 -7.51 9.38 3.11
CA GLU A 110 -6.35 8.78 3.76
C GLU A 110 -6.71 7.92 4.99
N LEU A 111 -5.83 6.98 5.31
CA LEU A 111 -5.95 6.12 6.50
C LEU A 111 -5.61 6.85 7.80
N GLY A 112 -4.93 8.00 7.71
CA GLY A 112 -4.50 8.78 8.87
C GLY A 112 -3.22 8.23 9.50
N LEU A 113 -2.40 7.51 8.72
CA LEU A 113 -1.10 7.02 9.17
C LEU A 113 -0.08 8.16 9.22
N THR A 114 0.92 8.03 10.09
CA THR A 114 2.04 8.97 10.16
C THR A 114 3.37 8.21 10.08
N PRO A 115 4.36 8.71 9.31
CA PRO A 115 4.31 9.89 8.42
C PRO A 115 3.39 9.75 7.19
N PHE A 116 3.01 10.90 6.63
CA PHE A 116 2.07 11.05 5.52
C PHE A 116 2.64 11.98 4.45
N VAL A 117 2.52 11.59 3.17
CA VAL A 117 2.89 12.37 1.99
C VAL A 117 1.68 12.46 1.07
N ARG A 118 1.40 13.64 0.52
CA ARG A 118 0.28 13.84 -0.41
C ARG A 118 0.79 14.06 -1.84
N VAL A 119 0.18 13.36 -2.79
CA VAL A 119 0.35 13.55 -4.22
C VAL A 119 -0.97 14.07 -4.78
N ASP A 120 -1.06 15.40 -4.94
CA ASP A 120 -2.27 16.08 -5.41
C ASP A 120 -2.53 15.88 -6.92
N ALA A 121 -1.46 15.79 -7.73
CA ALA A 121 -1.52 15.63 -9.19
C ALA A 121 -0.67 14.44 -9.63
N VAL A 122 -1.32 13.28 -9.81
CA VAL A 122 -0.65 12.02 -10.21
C VAL A 122 -0.11 12.07 -11.64
N GLU A 123 -0.65 12.96 -12.47
CA GLU A 123 -0.28 13.16 -13.87
C GLU A 123 1.06 13.90 -14.08
N THR A 124 1.49 14.68 -13.10
CA THR A 124 2.67 15.55 -13.18
C THR A 124 3.60 15.38 -11.99
N VAL A 125 3.49 14.25 -11.28
CA VAL A 125 4.32 13.96 -10.12
C VAL A 125 5.80 13.90 -10.50
N ASP A 126 6.62 14.64 -9.77
CA ASP A 126 8.07 14.54 -9.86
C ASP A 126 8.52 13.35 -9.00
N MET A 127 8.91 12.25 -9.65
CA MET A 127 9.31 11.02 -8.98
C MET A 127 10.60 11.17 -8.19
N ASP A 128 11.54 12.00 -8.64
CA ASP A 128 12.80 12.22 -7.93
C ASP A 128 12.55 12.99 -6.64
N ALA A 129 11.72 14.04 -6.71
CA ALA A 129 11.29 14.80 -5.53
C ALA A 129 10.51 13.91 -4.54
N LEU A 130 9.58 13.09 -5.02
CA LEU A 130 8.79 12.18 -4.19
C LEU A 130 9.69 11.16 -3.47
N VAL A 131 10.65 10.57 -4.18
CA VAL A 131 11.61 9.62 -3.58
C VAL A 131 12.47 10.31 -2.53
N GLN A 132 12.94 11.52 -2.79
CA GLN A 132 13.73 12.30 -1.81
C GLN A 132 12.91 12.61 -0.55
N GLU A 133 11.66 13.04 -0.71
CA GLU A 133 10.75 13.32 0.41
C GLU A 133 10.49 12.05 1.24
N ILE A 134 10.12 10.94 0.60
CA ILE A 134 9.90 9.66 1.28
C ILE A 134 11.16 9.21 2.01
N SER A 135 12.32 9.28 1.36
CA SER A 135 13.59 8.84 1.95
C SER A 135 13.94 9.65 3.20
N ALA A 136 13.68 10.96 3.20
CA ALA A 136 13.93 11.84 4.34
C ALA A 136 13.11 11.47 5.60
N LEU A 137 12.00 10.76 5.46
CA LEU A 137 11.19 10.27 6.58
C LEU A 137 11.80 9.04 7.28
N PHE A 138 12.75 8.38 6.64
CA PHE A 138 13.36 7.15 7.12
C PHE A 138 14.81 7.31 7.63
N VAL A 139 15.41 8.48 7.46
CA VAL A 139 16.74 8.84 8.01
C VAL A 139 16.69 9.12 9.51
#